data_AF-A0A519KCM0-F1
#
_entry.id   AF-A0A519KCM0-F1
#
_cell.length_a   1.000
_cell.length_b   1.000
_cell.length_c   1.000
_cell.angle_alpha   90.00
_cell.angle_beta   90.00
_cell.angle_gamma   90.00
#
_symmetry.space_group_name_H-M   'P 1'
#
loop_
_entity.id
_entity.type
_entity.pdbx_description
1 polymer ?
#
loop_
_entity_poly.entity_id
_entity_poly.type
_entity_poly.pdbx_seq_one_letter_code
_entity_poly.pdbx_strand_id
1 'polypeptide(L)'
;MKVDTSGVLANGAGQTDNLMIFAIFCLVGLGLFLWLSFSSKSKSGNNFKGDDRTEPIGKAKKPFKPQKSQQPAKLEPILKPEILGKPATPKVVDPAPEEQVSQPSKPKYIGYTPINLFEQTEPLNFPYVIMPKPGCVIKFPQKGRSGRKGYKEEHFKAYLRKYFKESFELFDDRFILVKDRTNPYEPDFTLIDEKEGTNIFLDIEIDEPYEGINNIERRKPTHYRFSDINRNNAFKSRGWIVIRFAEIQVHQNPDGCCRFVADVIANIHSSFAVPEDLLTAKRIMPVPQWTKEEAEEMSRERYRERYLDITSFGVVADNLQIVANESEQGIEVEEIVIDETPVIIPAAAEETVDSTNSILQTAIRNKHFVSFIYNGTRTIVKPISFNNEALNCYCYIKNCERHFSVVNITNPIIKRRPFTLEATGPNLGLDRIVSVVNTAIQYHKFIRMRYTRAAWTSRTFDNETGEVIVDITEAEESTRTINNVQLALEILDEEQLRQYNLDENYITAYCNKREEQRTFRFDRISEIAILDL
;
A
#
# COMPACT_ATOMS: atom_id res chain seq x y z
N MET A 1 -56.01 46.99 -5.49
CA MET A 1 -56.40 47.68 -6.74
C MET A 1 -55.18 47.66 -7.65
N LYS A 2 -55.38 47.24 -8.91
CA LYS A 2 -54.52 47.32 -10.13
C LYS A 2 -53.48 48.48 -10.12
N VAL A 3 -52.35 48.53 -10.82
CA VAL A 3 -51.68 47.80 -11.93
C VAL A 3 -50.33 48.52 -12.15
N ASP A 4 -49.26 47.76 -12.39
CA ASP A 4 -48.27 47.86 -13.48
C ASP A 4 -47.77 49.21 -14.05
N THR A 5 -46.44 49.27 -14.28
CA THR A 5 -45.70 49.77 -15.49
C THR A 5 -44.26 50.11 -15.08
N SER A 6 -43.26 49.28 -15.42
CA SER A 6 -42.47 49.25 -16.68
C SER A 6 -41.48 50.41 -16.87
N GLY A 7 -40.19 50.05 -17.01
CA GLY A 7 -39.10 50.92 -17.42
C GLY A 7 -37.93 50.07 -17.92
N VAL A 8 -37.78 50.01 -19.24
CA VAL A 8 -36.70 49.35 -20.01
C VAL A 8 -35.73 50.42 -20.52
N LEU A 9 -34.47 50.00 -20.78
CA LEU A 9 -33.34 50.60 -21.52
C LEU A 9 -32.14 50.95 -20.61
N ALA A 10 -30.87 50.69 -20.93
CA ALA A 10 -30.20 49.98 -22.02
C ALA A 10 -28.70 49.78 -21.65
N ASN A 11 -28.06 48.89 -22.41
CA ASN A 11 -26.64 48.50 -22.44
C ASN A 11 -25.57 49.60 -22.28
N GLY A 12 -24.42 49.22 -21.71
CA GLY A 12 -23.16 49.94 -21.86
C GLY A 12 -21.94 49.28 -21.19
N ALA A 13 -21.15 48.56 -21.98
CA ALA A 13 -19.68 48.36 -21.94
C ALA A 13 -18.95 47.89 -20.65
N GLY A 14 -18.14 46.84 -20.80
CA GLY A 14 -17.14 46.43 -19.82
C GLY A 14 -16.33 45.18 -20.20
N GLN A 15 -15.92 45.06 -21.47
CA GLN A 15 -15.04 43.98 -21.95
C GLN A 15 -13.60 44.51 -22.10
N THR A 16 -12.88 44.71 -21.00
CA THR A 16 -11.45 45.08 -21.04
C THR A 16 -10.56 44.43 -19.97
N ASP A 17 -11.09 43.71 -18.99
CA ASP A 17 -10.25 43.32 -17.83
C ASP A 17 -9.61 41.92 -17.92
N ASN A 18 -10.03 41.09 -18.87
CA ASN A 18 -9.49 39.72 -19.01
C ASN A 18 -8.27 39.58 -19.93
N LEU A 19 -7.91 40.60 -20.73
CA LEU A 19 -6.73 40.52 -21.59
C LEU A 19 -5.43 40.95 -20.89
N MET A 20 -5.49 41.85 -19.90
CA MET A 20 -4.31 42.29 -19.14
C MET A 20 -3.80 41.19 -18.18
N ILE A 21 -4.70 40.39 -17.61
CA ILE A 21 -4.32 39.34 -16.65
C ILE A 21 -3.62 38.18 -17.36
N PHE A 22 -4.03 37.82 -18.58
CA PHE A 22 -3.35 36.78 -19.38
C PHE A 22 -1.98 37.22 -19.92
N ALA A 23 -1.79 38.52 -20.22
CA ALA A 23 -0.49 39.03 -20.68
C ALA A 23 0.59 39.02 -19.59
N ILE A 24 0.20 39.21 -18.32
CA ILE A 24 1.13 39.19 -17.17
C ILE A 24 1.60 37.76 -16.85
N PHE A 25 0.74 36.75 -16.95
CA PHE A 25 1.13 35.36 -16.73
C PHE A 25 2.07 34.80 -17.82
N CYS A 26 1.90 35.23 -19.08
CA CYS A 26 2.81 34.82 -20.16
C CYS A 26 4.21 35.44 -20.05
N LEU A 27 4.35 36.64 -19.50
CA LEU A 27 5.67 37.30 -19.33
C LEU A 27 6.47 36.74 -18.15
N VAL A 28 5.81 36.28 -17.08
CA VAL A 28 6.48 35.63 -15.93
C VAL A 28 6.97 34.22 -16.28
N GLY A 29 6.23 33.49 -17.13
CA GLY A 29 6.64 32.16 -17.61
C GLY A 29 7.86 32.19 -18.55
N LEU A 30 8.00 33.23 -19.37
CA LEU A 30 9.15 33.39 -20.29
C LEU A 30 10.43 33.82 -19.56
N GLY A 31 10.33 34.57 -18.46
CA GLY A 31 11.48 34.98 -17.64
C GLY A 31 12.15 33.83 -16.89
N LEU A 32 11.36 32.87 -16.39
CA LEU A 32 11.86 31.69 -15.68
C LEU A 32 12.56 30.68 -16.60
N PHE A 33 12.12 30.57 -17.86
CA PHE A 33 12.70 29.65 -18.84
C PHE A 33 14.06 30.15 -19.39
N LEU A 34 14.23 31.47 -19.52
CA LEU A 34 15.49 32.08 -19.95
C LEU A 34 16.58 32.09 -18.86
N TRP A 35 16.21 32.15 -17.57
CA TRP A 35 17.16 32.09 -16.46
C TRP A 35 17.73 30.67 -16.26
N LEU A 36 16.90 29.64 -16.41
CA LEU A 36 17.35 28.24 -16.35
C LEU A 36 18.23 27.83 -17.55
N SER A 37 18.09 28.51 -18.69
CA SER A 37 18.88 28.23 -19.90
C SER A 37 20.27 28.89 -19.90
N PHE A 38 20.54 29.85 -19.01
CA PHE A 38 21.83 30.56 -18.92
C PHE A 38 22.72 30.13 -17.75
N SER A 39 22.24 29.29 -16.81
CA SER A 39 23.04 28.83 -15.65
C SER A 39 23.93 27.60 -15.95
N SER A 40 23.86 27.04 -17.15
CA SER A 40 24.67 25.90 -17.59
C SER A 40 25.68 26.32 -18.67
N LYS A 41 26.65 27.16 -18.30
CA LYS A 41 27.91 27.37 -19.03
C LYS A 41 28.80 28.35 -18.27
N SER A 42 29.80 27.82 -17.56
CA SER A 42 31.13 28.41 -17.35
C SER A 42 31.75 27.91 -16.04
N LYS A 43 32.79 27.08 -16.15
CA LYS A 43 34.12 27.37 -15.58
C LYS A 43 35.10 26.26 -15.98
N SER A 44 35.95 26.60 -16.95
CA SER A 44 37.20 25.92 -17.30
C SER A 44 38.30 26.98 -17.33
N GLY A 45 39.48 26.63 -16.76
CA GLY A 45 40.72 27.41 -16.74
C GLY A 45 40.90 28.27 -15.47
N ASN A 46 42.04 28.32 -14.78
CA ASN A 46 43.39 27.79 -15.06
C ASN A 46 44.27 27.96 -13.80
N ASN A 47 45.19 27.00 -13.55
CA ASN A 47 46.61 27.13 -13.10
C ASN A 47 46.97 27.85 -11.76
N PHE A 48 47.95 27.45 -10.92
CA PHE A 48 49.17 26.63 -11.08
C PHE A 48 49.84 26.31 -9.71
N LYS A 49 50.88 25.46 -9.76
CA LYS A 49 51.92 25.07 -8.76
C LYS A 49 51.51 24.06 -7.69
N GLY A 50 52.15 22.90 -7.52
CA GLY A 50 53.34 22.31 -8.13
C GLY A 50 54.09 21.54 -7.04
N ASP A 51 54.31 20.24 -7.20
CA ASP A 51 55.54 19.62 -6.71
C ASP A 51 55.82 18.30 -7.45
N ASP A 52 57.11 18.12 -7.66
CA ASP A 52 57.81 17.17 -8.50
C ASP A 52 58.00 15.83 -7.76
N ARG A 53 57.86 14.70 -8.46
CA ARG A 53 58.70 13.49 -8.30
C ARG A 53 58.36 12.42 -9.33
N THR A 54 59.42 12.00 -10.01
CA THR A 54 59.53 11.18 -11.22
C THR A 54 59.50 9.66 -10.98
N GLU A 55 58.76 8.95 -11.87
CA GLU A 55 59.03 7.66 -12.56
C GLU A 55 59.16 6.30 -11.80
N PRO A 56 59.03 5.11 -12.47
CA PRO A 56 58.67 4.82 -13.88
C PRO A 56 57.59 3.71 -14.17
N ILE A 57 56.93 3.89 -15.32
CA ILE A 57 56.54 2.98 -16.43
C ILE A 57 56.44 1.44 -16.23
N GLY A 58 55.30 0.87 -16.68
CA GLY A 58 55.18 -0.56 -17.00
C GLY A 58 53.92 -1.03 -17.76
N LYS A 59 53.96 -0.95 -19.10
CA LYS A 59 53.31 -1.81 -20.13
C LYS A 59 51.84 -1.60 -20.54
N ALA A 60 51.70 -1.50 -21.86
CA ALA A 60 50.52 -1.25 -22.69
C ALA A 60 49.78 -2.52 -23.16
N LYS A 61 48.49 -2.39 -23.50
CA LYS A 61 47.81 -3.17 -24.55
C LYS A 61 46.88 -2.30 -25.40
N LYS A 62 46.85 -2.64 -26.69
CA LYS A 62 46.47 -1.87 -27.89
C LYS A 62 44.96 -1.68 -28.10
N PRO A 63 44.53 -0.66 -28.88
CA PRO A 63 43.15 -0.45 -29.30
C PRO A 63 42.78 -1.21 -30.58
N PHE A 64 41.52 -1.60 -30.70
CA PHE A 64 40.91 -2.25 -31.86
C PHE A 64 40.35 -1.20 -32.84
N LYS A 65 40.56 -1.38 -34.15
CA LYS A 65 39.99 -0.56 -35.25
C LYS A 65 38.93 -1.35 -36.03
N PRO A 66 37.98 -0.68 -36.71
CA PRO A 66 36.71 -1.26 -37.20
C PRO A 66 36.69 -1.55 -38.71
N GLN A 67 35.71 -2.38 -39.16
CA GLN A 67 35.00 -2.46 -40.47
C GLN A 67 34.54 -3.92 -40.73
N LYS A 68 33.44 -4.29 -41.41
CA LYS A 68 32.70 -3.72 -42.56
C LYS A 68 31.32 -4.40 -42.71
N SER A 69 30.40 -3.71 -43.37
CA SER A 69 29.04 -4.10 -43.77
C SER A 69 28.96 -5.18 -44.86
N GLN A 70 27.96 -6.08 -44.79
CA GLN A 70 27.44 -6.85 -45.93
C GLN A 70 25.90 -6.89 -45.92
N GLN A 71 25.32 -6.75 -47.12
CA GLN A 71 23.88 -6.75 -47.47
C GLN A 71 23.41 -8.18 -47.90
N PRO A 72 22.10 -8.41 -48.14
CA PRO A 72 21.39 -9.62 -47.70
C PRO A 72 21.32 -10.74 -48.74
N ALA A 73 21.09 -11.97 -48.25
CA ALA A 73 20.84 -13.15 -49.07
C ALA A 73 19.33 -13.37 -49.34
N LYS A 74 19.06 -13.85 -50.57
CA LYS A 74 17.77 -14.18 -51.20
C LYS A 74 16.84 -15.08 -50.37
N LEU A 75 15.54 -14.76 -50.42
CA LEU A 75 14.43 -15.65 -50.07
C LEU A 75 14.09 -16.58 -51.24
N GLU A 76 13.95 -17.88 -50.97
CA GLU A 76 13.25 -18.86 -51.82
C GLU A 76 11.84 -19.16 -51.27
N PRO A 77 10.90 -19.64 -52.11
CA PRO A 77 9.48 -19.43 -51.91
C PRO A 77 8.79 -20.44 -50.98
N ILE A 78 7.74 -19.92 -50.33
CA ILE A 78 6.83 -20.56 -49.38
C ILE A 78 6.08 -21.74 -50.04
N LEU A 79 6.23 -22.94 -49.46
CA LEU A 79 5.32 -24.07 -49.67
C LEU A 79 3.98 -23.81 -48.94
N LYS A 80 2.88 -24.10 -49.64
CA LYS A 80 1.48 -23.91 -49.20
C LYS A 80 1.17 -24.67 -47.89
N PRO A 81 0.26 -24.15 -47.05
CA PRO A 81 -0.11 -24.80 -45.80
C PRO A 81 -0.96 -26.05 -46.05
N GLU A 82 -0.52 -27.17 -45.50
CA GLU A 82 -1.28 -28.42 -45.41
C GLU A 82 -2.25 -28.33 -44.23
N ILE A 83 -3.48 -28.78 -44.46
CA ILE A 83 -4.64 -28.65 -43.58
C ILE A 83 -4.42 -29.47 -42.30
N LEU A 84 -4.35 -28.80 -41.14
CA LEU A 84 -4.18 -29.44 -39.84
C LEU A 84 -5.46 -30.19 -39.43
N GLY A 85 -5.29 -31.48 -39.13
CA GLY A 85 -6.30 -32.37 -38.61
C GLY A 85 -6.79 -32.04 -37.18
N LYS A 86 -7.82 -32.78 -36.79
CA LYS A 86 -8.70 -32.73 -35.61
C LYS A 86 -8.03 -32.40 -34.25
N PRO A 87 -8.80 -31.83 -33.29
CA PRO A 87 -8.27 -31.36 -32.01
C PRO A 87 -7.72 -32.51 -31.15
N ALA A 88 -6.53 -32.29 -30.61
CA ALA A 88 -5.86 -33.20 -29.68
C ALA A 88 -6.51 -33.13 -28.29
N THR A 89 -6.61 -34.29 -27.63
CA THR A 89 -7.06 -34.43 -26.24
C THR A 89 -6.06 -33.79 -25.26
N PRO A 90 -6.53 -33.27 -24.10
CA PRO A 90 -5.66 -32.64 -23.10
C PRO A 90 -4.61 -33.62 -22.57
N LYS A 91 -3.36 -33.16 -22.41
CA LYS A 91 -2.30 -33.92 -21.76
C LYS A 91 -2.49 -33.88 -20.25
N VAL A 92 -2.74 -35.04 -19.66
CA VAL A 92 -2.74 -35.28 -18.21
C VAL A 92 -1.28 -35.37 -17.75
N VAL A 93 -0.93 -34.66 -16.68
CA VAL A 93 0.37 -34.81 -16.00
C VAL A 93 0.12 -35.68 -14.77
N ASP A 94 0.74 -36.85 -14.73
CA ASP A 94 0.67 -37.73 -13.56
C ASP A 94 1.38 -37.06 -12.36
N PRO A 95 0.83 -37.18 -11.14
CA PRO A 95 1.49 -36.65 -9.95
C PRO A 95 2.86 -37.33 -9.77
N ALA A 96 3.86 -36.53 -9.39
CA ALA A 96 5.16 -37.04 -8.98
C ALA A 96 5.00 -37.98 -7.77
N PRO A 97 5.87 -39.00 -7.61
CA PRO A 97 5.79 -39.94 -6.49
C PRO A 97 5.88 -39.19 -5.16
N GLU A 98 5.07 -39.61 -4.19
CA GLU A 98 5.08 -39.13 -2.81
C GLU A 98 6.52 -39.01 -2.29
N GLU A 99 6.94 -37.78 -1.97
CA GLU A 99 8.04 -37.59 -1.02
C GLU A 99 7.64 -38.30 0.26
N GLN A 100 8.54 -39.09 0.85
CA GLN A 100 8.26 -39.92 2.02
C GLN A 100 7.80 -39.05 3.21
N VAL A 101 6.49 -38.87 3.36
CA VAL A 101 5.89 -38.26 4.54
C VAL A 101 5.76 -39.35 5.59
N SER A 102 6.63 -39.30 6.59
CA SER A 102 6.51 -40.04 7.85
C SER A 102 5.13 -39.82 8.47
N GLN A 103 4.51 -40.90 8.98
CA GLN A 103 3.24 -41.00 9.76
C GLN A 103 2.44 -39.71 10.04
N PRO A 104 1.09 -39.74 9.93
CA PRO A 104 0.25 -38.55 10.05
C PRO A 104 0.54 -37.80 11.35
N SER A 105 1.28 -36.69 11.22
CA SER A 105 1.52 -35.80 12.34
C SER A 105 0.21 -35.09 12.64
N LYS A 106 -0.17 -35.04 13.93
CA LYS A 106 -1.36 -34.31 14.40
C LYS A 106 -1.46 -32.91 13.74
N PRO A 107 -2.68 -32.37 13.58
CA PRO A 107 -2.86 -31.02 13.04
C PRO A 107 -1.94 -30.00 13.72
N LYS A 108 -1.27 -29.17 12.91
CA LYS A 108 -0.39 -28.10 13.40
C LYS A 108 -1.15 -26.77 13.45
N TYR A 109 -0.65 -25.87 14.27
CA TYR A 109 -1.22 -24.54 14.50
C TYR A 109 -0.13 -23.49 14.30
N ILE A 110 -0.56 -22.25 14.02
CA ILE A 110 0.35 -21.12 13.92
C ILE A 110 1.19 -20.96 15.20
N GLY A 111 2.48 -20.68 15.05
CA GLY A 111 3.41 -20.54 16.18
C GLY A 111 3.62 -19.11 16.67
N TYR A 112 2.88 -18.15 16.12
CA TYR A 112 3.00 -16.72 16.44
C TYR A 112 1.66 -16.14 16.90
N THR A 113 1.71 -14.95 17.51
CA THR A 113 0.51 -14.17 17.81
C THR A 113 0.22 -13.23 16.65
N PRO A 114 -0.91 -13.38 15.94
CA PRO A 114 -1.29 -12.45 14.89
C PRO A 114 -1.39 -11.02 15.39
N ILE A 115 -0.95 -10.08 14.57
CA ILE A 115 -0.96 -8.64 14.88
C ILE A 115 -1.88 -7.91 13.91
N ASN A 116 -2.46 -6.81 14.36
CA ASN A 116 -3.28 -5.92 13.55
C ASN A 116 -2.50 -4.73 12.94
N LEU A 117 -1.16 -4.78 12.99
CA LEU A 117 -0.30 -3.67 12.55
C LEU A 117 -0.53 -3.31 11.08
N PHE A 118 -0.77 -4.31 10.25
CA PHE A 118 -0.95 -4.19 8.80
C PHE A 118 -2.42 -4.23 8.37
N GLU A 119 -3.34 -4.25 9.34
CA GLU A 119 -4.77 -4.36 9.06
C GLU A 119 -5.24 -3.11 8.30
N GLN A 120 -5.97 -3.35 7.22
CA GLN A 120 -6.63 -2.35 6.42
C GLN A 120 -8.09 -2.74 6.26
N THR A 121 -8.93 -1.75 6.03
CA THR A 121 -10.33 -1.97 5.65
C THR A 121 -10.57 -1.32 4.30
N GLU A 122 -11.53 -1.85 3.54
CA GLU A 122 -11.82 -1.37 2.18
C GLU A 122 -12.12 0.15 2.15
N PRO A 123 -11.68 0.90 1.11
CA PRO A 123 -10.85 0.44 0.00
C PRO A 123 -9.41 0.18 0.46
N LEU A 124 -8.88 -0.99 0.10
CA LEU A 124 -7.51 -1.36 0.43
C LEU A 124 -6.49 -0.54 -0.38
N ASN A 125 -5.26 -0.45 0.12
CA ASN A 125 -4.10 -0.02 -0.66
C ASN A 125 -3.06 -1.14 -0.63
N PHE A 126 -2.47 -1.44 -1.79
CA PHE A 126 -1.32 -2.30 -1.89
C PHE A 126 -0.06 -1.60 -1.31
N PRO A 127 0.84 -2.33 -0.64
CA PRO A 127 0.64 -3.69 -0.19
C PRO A 127 -0.36 -3.77 0.96
N TYR A 128 -1.08 -4.88 1.07
CA TYR A 128 -1.88 -5.18 2.26
C TYR A 128 -1.64 -6.58 2.76
N VAL A 129 -1.96 -6.80 4.04
CA VAL A 129 -1.74 -8.07 4.73
C VAL A 129 -3.03 -8.53 5.39
N ILE A 130 -3.34 -9.82 5.23
CA ILE A 130 -4.42 -10.49 5.94
C ILE A 130 -3.79 -11.52 6.87
N MET A 131 -3.99 -11.33 8.17
CA MET A 131 -3.48 -12.21 9.21
C MET A 131 -4.54 -13.23 9.64
N PRO A 132 -4.14 -14.48 9.95
CA PRO A 132 -5.05 -15.48 10.53
C PRO A 132 -5.46 -15.09 11.96
N LYS A 133 -6.44 -15.81 12.51
CA LYS A 133 -6.84 -15.64 13.92
C LYS A 133 -5.83 -16.33 14.86
N PRO A 134 -5.68 -15.89 16.11
CA PRO A 134 -4.83 -16.58 17.09
C PRO A 134 -5.20 -18.06 17.21
N GLY A 135 -4.20 -18.95 17.26
CA GLY A 135 -4.40 -20.39 17.39
C GLY A 135 -5.06 -21.07 16.18
N CYS A 136 -4.98 -20.48 15.00
CA CYS A 136 -5.54 -21.05 13.77
C CYS A 136 -4.78 -22.34 13.38
N VAL A 137 -5.54 -23.36 12.93
CA VAL A 137 -5.00 -24.60 12.36
C VAL A 137 -4.38 -24.32 10.99
N ILE A 138 -3.30 -25.02 10.65
CA ILE A 138 -2.57 -24.82 9.40
C ILE A 138 -2.99 -25.88 8.38
N LYS A 139 -3.42 -25.42 7.20
CA LYS A 139 -3.51 -26.29 6.02
C LYS A 139 -2.17 -26.30 5.29
N PHE A 140 -1.58 -27.48 5.19
CA PHE A 140 -0.35 -27.66 4.41
C PHE A 140 -0.64 -27.58 2.91
N PRO A 141 0.25 -26.93 2.12
CA PRO A 141 0.10 -26.90 0.68
C PRO A 141 0.51 -28.22 0.04
N GLN A 142 -0.12 -28.54 -1.07
CA GLN A 142 0.29 -29.62 -1.96
C GLN A 142 1.08 -29.07 -3.15
N LYS A 143 1.93 -29.91 -3.74
CA LYS A 143 2.72 -29.55 -4.92
C LYS A 143 1.87 -29.62 -6.19
N GLY A 144 1.81 -28.52 -6.93
CA GLY A 144 1.23 -28.46 -8.26
C GLY A 144 1.00 -27.03 -8.73
N ARG A 145 0.81 -26.88 -10.05
CA ARG A 145 0.56 -25.60 -10.70
C ARG A 145 -0.38 -25.81 -11.89
N SER A 146 -1.48 -25.06 -11.90
CA SER A 146 -2.52 -25.06 -12.93
C SER A 146 -2.43 -23.82 -13.80
N GLY A 147 -2.08 -22.70 -13.17
CA GLY A 147 -2.06 -21.38 -13.77
C GLY A 147 -0.75 -21.06 -14.49
N ARG A 148 -0.86 -20.19 -15.50
CA ARG A 148 0.29 -19.50 -16.07
C ARG A 148 0.89 -18.56 -15.03
N LYS A 149 2.22 -18.43 -15.04
CA LYS A 149 2.90 -17.38 -14.28
C LYS A 149 2.54 -15.99 -14.78
N GLY A 150 2.31 -15.06 -13.85
CA GLY A 150 2.29 -13.63 -14.08
C GLY A 150 3.61 -13.14 -14.66
N TYR A 151 3.57 -11.98 -15.34
CA TYR A 151 4.72 -11.49 -16.12
C TYR A 151 5.95 -11.20 -15.23
N LYS A 152 5.73 -10.79 -13.98
CA LYS A 152 6.80 -10.42 -13.03
C LYS A 152 7.15 -11.51 -12.02
N GLU A 153 6.50 -12.67 -12.06
CA GLU A 153 6.75 -13.73 -11.08
C GLU A 153 8.21 -14.22 -11.10
N GLU A 154 8.74 -14.64 -12.25
CA GLU A 154 10.12 -15.17 -12.33
C GLU A 154 11.17 -14.14 -11.89
N HIS A 155 10.94 -12.87 -12.25
CA HIS A 155 11.81 -11.77 -11.83
C HIS A 155 11.76 -11.60 -10.31
N PHE A 156 10.57 -11.56 -9.70
CA PHE A 156 10.43 -11.34 -8.27
C PHE A 156 10.90 -12.54 -7.43
N LYS A 157 10.73 -13.76 -7.93
CA LYS A 157 11.24 -14.99 -7.32
C LYS A 157 12.74 -14.91 -7.02
N ALA A 158 13.53 -14.28 -7.90
CA ALA A 158 14.95 -14.09 -7.68
C ALA A 158 15.25 -13.22 -6.43
N TYR A 159 14.44 -12.19 -6.18
CA TYR A 159 14.58 -11.33 -4.99
C TYR A 159 14.11 -12.05 -3.72
N LEU A 160 12.97 -12.73 -3.78
CA LEU A 160 12.51 -13.54 -2.64
C LEU A 160 13.55 -14.60 -2.27
N ARG A 161 14.12 -15.28 -3.26
CA ARG A 161 15.20 -16.24 -3.05
C ARG A 161 16.45 -15.58 -2.47
N LYS A 162 16.84 -14.39 -2.94
CA LYS A 162 18.01 -13.66 -2.42
C LYS A 162 17.90 -13.45 -0.90
N TYR A 163 16.73 -13.03 -0.42
CA TYR A 163 16.57 -12.57 0.96
C TYR A 163 16.03 -13.61 1.94
N PHE A 164 15.20 -14.56 1.50
CA PHE A 164 14.44 -15.42 2.42
C PHE A 164 14.84 -16.90 2.41
N LYS A 165 15.59 -17.38 1.41
CA LYS A 165 15.90 -18.82 1.25
C LYS A 165 16.63 -19.48 2.43
N GLU A 166 17.35 -18.69 3.22
CA GLU A 166 18.12 -19.21 4.37
C GLU A 166 17.24 -19.35 5.62
N SER A 167 16.06 -18.72 5.64
CA SER A 167 15.14 -18.73 6.78
C SER A 167 13.82 -19.44 6.47
N PHE A 168 13.41 -19.46 5.20
CA PHE A 168 12.15 -20.00 4.72
C PHE A 168 12.38 -20.90 3.50
N GLU A 169 11.57 -21.95 3.41
CA GLU A 169 11.38 -22.67 2.16
C GLU A 169 10.54 -21.82 1.20
N LEU A 170 11.02 -21.66 -0.04
CA LEU A 170 10.37 -20.84 -1.07
C LEU A 170 9.86 -21.72 -2.20
N PHE A 171 8.55 -21.64 -2.45
CA PHE A 171 7.89 -22.33 -3.55
C PHE A 171 7.09 -21.36 -4.42
N ASP A 172 6.86 -21.75 -5.67
CA ASP A 172 6.01 -21.08 -6.67
C ASP A 172 5.16 -22.10 -7.45
N ASP A 173 4.92 -23.25 -6.82
CA ASP A 173 4.24 -24.42 -7.37
C ASP A 173 3.41 -25.14 -6.29
N ARG A 174 2.74 -24.35 -5.45
CA ARG A 174 1.93 -24.84 -4.34
C ARG A 174 0.47 -24.53 -4.57
N PHE A 175 -0.41 -25.34 -3.99
CA PHE A 175 -1.82 -25.03 -3.90
C PHE A 175 -2.42 -25.58 -2.61
N ILE A 176 -3.57 -25.04 -2.20
CA ILE A 176 -4.40 -25.59 -1.13
C ILE A 176 -5.74 -26.06 -1.68
N LEU A 177 -6.20 -27.19 -1.20
CA LEU A 177 -7.56 -27.67 -1.39
C LEU A 177 -8.44 -27.14 -0.26
N VAL A 178 -9.66 -26.76 -0.64
CA VAL A 178 -10.67 -26.19 0.25
C VAL A 178 -11.93 -27.04 0.11
N LYS A 179 -12.53 -27.42 1.25
CA LYS A 179 -13.75 -28.22 1.28
C LYS A 179 -14.84 -27.59 0.40
N ASP A 180 -15.58 -28.45 -0.32
CA ASP A 180 -16.67 -28.07 -1.22
C ASP A 180 -16.28 -27.18 -2.41
N ARG A 181 -14.98 -27.07 -2.71
CA ARG A 181 -14.46 -26.36 -3.88
C ARG A 181 -13.82 -27.32 -4.87
N THR A 182 -14.18 -27.17 -6.14
CA THR A 182 -13.63 -27.99 -7.23
C THR A 182 -12.25 -27.53 -7.69
N ASN A 183 -11.97 -26.23 -7.60
CA ASN A 183 -10.70 -25.65 -8.01
C ASN A 183 -9.85 -25.28 -6.78
N PRO A 184 -8.60 -25.73 -6.71
CA PRO A 184 -7.69 -25.35 -5.65
C PRO A 184 -7.37 -23.86 -5.71
N TYR A 185 -6.90 -23.30 -4.59
CA TYR A 185 -6.29 -21.98 -4.58
C TYR A 185 -4.77 -22.12 -4.73
N GLU A 186 -4.23 -21.39 -5.69
CA GLU A 186 -2.81 -21.35 -6.02
C GLU A 186 -2.27 -19.95 -5.66
N PRO A 187 -1.32 -19.82 -4.71
CA PRO A 187 -0.55 -18.61 -4.48
C PRO A 187 0.55 -18.45 -5.54
N ASP A 188 0.92 -17.20 -5.88
CA ASP A 188 2.08 -16.95 -6.76
C ASP A 188 3.38 -17.42 -6.10
N PHE A 189 3.56 -17.12 -4.81
CA PHE A 189 4.66 -17.63 -3.99
C PHE A 189 4.20 -18.09 -2.62
N THR A 190 4.89 -19.11 -2.13
CA THR A 190 4.73 -19.64 -0.77
C THR A 190 6.06 -19.54 -0.04
N LEU A 191 6.06 -18.91 1.14
CA LEU A 191 7.18 -19.00 2.11
C LEU A 191 6.74 -19.79 3.34
N ILE A 192 7.53 -20.79 3.72
CA ILE A 192 7.24 -21.68 4.86
C ILE A 192 8.42 -21.69 5.82
N ASP A 193 8.16 -21.40 7.10
CA ASP A 193 9.04 -21.70 8.23
C ASP A 193 8.31 -22.66 9.17
N GLU A 194 8.47 -23.95 8.91
CA GLU A 194 7.90 -25.03 9.71
C GLU A 194 8.93 -25.54 10.73
N LYS A 195 8.86 -24.99 11.94
CA LYS A 195 9.66 -25.41 13.09
C LYS A 195 8.76 -25.50 14.32
N GLU A 196 9.13 -26.36 15.27
CA GLU A 196 8.43 -26.48 16.55
C GLU A 196 8.27 -25.11 17.23
N GLY A 197 7.02 -24.69 17.39
CA GLY A 197 6.68 -23.40 18.01
C GLY A 197 6.74 -22.17 17.11
N THR A 198 7.09 -22.27 15.82
CA THR A 198 7.18 -21.11 14.90
C THR A 198 6.09 -21.12 13.83
N ASN A 199 5.94 -22.23 13.11
CA ASN A 199 4.98 -22.48 12.02
C ASN A 199 4.41 -21.21 11.34
N ILE A 200 5.12 -20.67 10.35
CA ILE A 200 4.71 -19.48 9.59
C ILE A 200 4.55 -19.85 8.12
N PHE A 201 3.37 -19.57 7.55
CA PHE A 201 3.02 -19.87 6.17
C PHE A 201 2.53 -18.57 5.51
N LEU A 202 3.21 -18.14 4.44
CA LEU A 202 2.87 -16.92 3.70
C LEU A 202 2.40 -17.26 2.30
N ASP A 203 1.26 -16.68 1.92
CA ASP A 203 0.78 -16.51 0.54
C ASP A 203 1.23 -15.12 0.08
N ILE A 204 2.14 -15.04 -0.89
CA ILE A 204 2.60 -13.78 -1.46
C ILE A 204 2.12 -13.68 -2.90
N GLU A 205 1.40 -12.60 -3.20
CA GLU A 205 0.68 -12.40 -4.47
C GLU A 205 1.12 -11.13 -5.19
N ILE A 206 1.19 -11.21 -6.51
CA ILE A 206 1.42 -10.11 -7.44
C ILE A 206 0.11 -9.81 -8.17
N ASP A 207 -0.59 -8.78 -7.71
CA ASP A 207 -1.89 -8.40 -8.24
C ASP A 207 -1.73 -7.53 -9.48
N GLU A 208 -2.40 -7.96 -10.54
CA GLU A 208 -2.39 -7.32 -11.84
C GLU A 208 -3.78 -6.76 -12.14
N PRO A 209 -3.90 -5.56 -12.74
CA PRO A 209 -5.22 -4.97 -12.97
C PRO A 209 -6.05 -5.72 -14.00
N TYR A 210 -5.41 -6.43 -14.93
CA TYR A 210 -6.09 -7.24 -15.94
C TYR A 210 -5.19 -8.37 -16.43
N GLU A 211 -5.80 -9.41 -17.01
CA GLU A 211 -5.08 -10.56 -17.56
C GLU A 211 -4.01 -10.17 -18.60
N GLY A 212 -2.80 -10.70 -18.44
CA GLY A 212 -1.68 -10.46 -19.37
C GLY A 212 -1.83 -11.24 -20.69
N ILE A 213 -2.87 -10.98 -21.47
CA ILE A 213 -3.08 -11.58 -22.81
C ILE A 213 -3.06 -10.51 -23.90
N ASN A 214 -2.71 -10.86 -25.13
CA ASN A 214 -2.54 -9.84 -26.19
C ASN A 214 -3.86 -9.32 -26.77
N ASN A 215 -4.95 -10.08 -26.66
CA ASN A 215 -6.25 -9.67 -27.18
C ASN A 215 -6.97 -8.78 -26.17
N ILE A 216 -6.96 -7.46 -26.40
CA ILE A 216 -7.52 -6.44 -25.51
C ILE A 216 -9.01 -6.66 -25.25
N GLU A 217 -9.79 -7.02 -26.28
CA GLU A 217 -11.24 -7.23 -26.17
C GLU A 217 -11.61 -8.43 -25.29
N ARG A 218 -10.67 -9.36 -25.07
CA ARG A 218 -10.86 -10.55 -24.24
C ARG A 218 -10.28 -10.43 -22.84
N ARG A 219 -9.47 -9.39 -22.56
CA ARG A 219 -8.84 -9.21 -21.24
C ARG A 219 -9.92 -9.01 -20.19
N LYS A 220 -9.82 -9.79 -19.11
CA LYS A 220 -10.68 -9.58 -17.95
C LYS A 220 -9.97 -8.71 -16.91
N PRO A 221 -10.71 -7.81 -16.24
CA PRO A 221 -10.20 -7.15 -15.04
C PRO A 221 -9.99 -8.18 -13.93
N THR A 222 -8.92 -8.01 -13.15
CA THR A 222 -8.50 -8.93 -12.08
C THR A 222 -8.17 -8.15 -10.82
N HIS A 223 -8.27 -8.81 -9.66
CA HIS A 223 -7.88 -8.29 -8.34
C HIS A 223 -8.43 -6.90 -7.96
N TYR A 224 -9.62 -6.57 -8.44
CA TYR A 224 -10.30 -5.33 -8.11
C TYR A 224 -10.94 -5.41 -6.72
N ARG A 225 -11.38 -4.27 -6.19
CA ARG A 225 -11.98 -4.18 -4.85
C ARG A 225 -12.99 -5.30 -4.58
N PHE A 226 -12.89 -5.88 -3.39
CA PHE A 226 -13.69 -7.02 -2.92
C PHE A 226 -13.47 -8.36 -3.65
N SER A 227 -12.85 -8.43 -4.85
CA SER A 227 -12.83 -9.66 -5.66
C SER A 227 -12.13 -10.84 -5.00
N ASP A 228 -11.13 -10.57 -4.17
CA ASP A 228 -10.30 -11.59 -3.53
C ASP A 228 -10.70 -11.89 -2.08
N ILE A 229 -11.78 -11.28 -1.55
CA ILE A 229 -12.17 -11.46 -0.14
C ILE A 229 -12.33 -12.93 0.24
N ASN A 230 -13.07 -13.70 -0.56
CA ASN A 230 -13.31 -15.11 -0.27
C ASN A 230 -12.04 -15.96 -0.45
N ARG A 231 -11.13 -15.59 -1.37
CA ARG A 231 -9.82 -16.24 -1.52
C ARG A 231 -8.96 -15.97 -0.28
N ASN A 232 -8.83 -14.70 0.11
CA ASN A 232 -8.05 -14.29 1.27
C ASN A 232 -8.59 -14.93 2.56
N ASN A 233 -9.91 -14.98 2.72
CA ASN A 233 -10.54 -15.64 3.88
C ASN A 233 -10.27 -17.15 3.92
N ALA A 234 -10.17 -17.81 2.77
CA ALA A 234 -9.86 -19.24 2.72
C ALA A 234 -8.43 -19.53 3.22
N PHE A 235 -7.43 -18.75 2.78
CA PHE A 235 -6.06 -18.82 3.30
C PHE A 235 -5.97 -18.45 4.78
N LYS A 236 -6.59 -17.33 5.15
CA LYS A 236 -6.65 -16.83 6.53
C LYS A 236 -7.23 -17.86 7.51
N SER A 237 -8.31 -18.54 7.14
CA SER A 237 -8.98 -19.54 7.99
C SER A 237 -8.18 -20.84 8.11
N ARG A 238 -7.10 -20.96 7.34
CA ARG A 238 -6.20 -22.11 7.26
C ARG A 238 -4.79 -21.78 7.75
N GLY A 239 -4.62 -20.70 8.51
CA GLY A 239 -3.37 -20.35 9.19
C GLY A 239 -2.36 -19.59 8.33
N TRP A 240 -2.71 -19.20 7.10
CA TRP A 240 -1.81 -18.48 6.20
C TRP A 240 -1.91 -16.97 6.37
N ILE A 241 -0.75 -16.31 6.29
CA ILE A 241 -0.64 -14.86 6.15
C ILE A 241 -0.69 -14.55 4.66
N VAL A 242 -1.64 -13.72 4.23
CA VAL A 242 -1.71 -13.28 2.83
C VAL A 242 -1.05 -11.91 2.72
N ILE A 243 -0.08 -11.74 1.83
CA ILE A 243 0.54 -10.47 1.48
C ILE A 243 0.35 -10.23 -0.01
N ARG A 244 -0.29 -9.12 -0.38
CA ARG A 244 -0.56 -8.81 -1.80
C ARG A 244 0.11 -7.50 -2.19
N PHE A 245 0.80 -7.50 -3.33
CA PHE A 245 1.45 -6.34 -3.93
C PHE A 245 0.79 -6.02 -5.27
N ALA A 246 0.73 -4.76 -5.67
CA ALA A 246 0.43 -4.45 -7.07
C ALA A 246 1.65 -4.78 -7.94
N GLU A 247 1.45 -5.31 -9.15
CA GLU A 247 2.54 -5.65 -10.10
C GLU A 247 3.49 -4.47 -10.33
N ILE A 248 2.96 -3.24 -10.39
CA ILE A 248 3.77 -2.04 -10.58
C ILE A 248 4.76 -1.81 -9.41
N GLN A 249 4.40 -2.16 -8.18
CA GLN A 249 5.31 -2.05 -7.01
C GLN A 249 6.46 -3.05 -7.16
N VAL A 250 6.14 -4.29 -7.54
CA VAL A 250 7.12 -5.35 -7.79
C VAL A 250 8.02 -5.00 -8.98
N HIS A 251 7.46 -4.36 -10.01
CA HIS A 251 8.23 -3.92 -11.16
C HIS A 251 9.22 -2.80 -10.81
N GLN A 252 8.75 -1.76 -10.12
CA GLN A 252 9.53 -0.55 -9.88
C GLN A 252 10.50 -0.66 -8.69
N ASN A 253 10.16 -1.47 -7.69
CA ASN A 253 10.93 -1.56 -6.46
C ASN A 253 10.80 -2.94 -5.77
N PRO A 254 11.36 -4.00 -6.36
CA PRO A 254 11.29 -5.36 -5.80
C PRO A 254 12.00 -5.51 -4.45
N ASP A 255 13.10 -4.78 -4.21
CA ASP A 255 13.75 -4.76 -2.90
C ASP A 255 12.85 -4.15 -1.83
N GLY A 256 12.12 -3.08 -2.14
CA GLY A 256 11.13 -2.49 -1.24
C GLY A 256 9.97 -3.44 -0.93
N CYS A 257 9.54 -4.27 -1.89
CA CYS A 257 8.58 -5.34 -1.65
C CYS A 257 9.15 -6.40 -0.69
N CYS A 258 10.40 -6.83 -0.89
CA CYS A 258 11.07 -7.75 0.03
C CYS A 258 11.25 -7.15 1.42
N ARG A 259 11.61 -5.87 1.51
CA ARG A 259 11.66 -5.14 2.78
C ARG A 259 10.31 -5.19 3.50
N PHE A 260 9.20 -4.99 2.79
CA PHE A 260 7.87 -5.09 3.38
C PHE A 260 7.58 -6.51 3.90
N VAL A 261 7.92 -7.57 3.14
CA VAL A 261 7.78 -8.96 3.62
C VAL A 261 8.61 -9.18 4.89
N ALA A 262 9.85 -8.69 4.92
CA ALA A 262 10.72 -8.79 6.08
C ALA A 262 10.16 -8.03 7.30
N ASP A 263 9.61 -6.82 7.10
CA ASP A 263 8.93 -6.04 8.14
C ASP A 263 7.74 -6.84 8.72
N VAL A 264 6.94 -7.52 7.89
CA VAL A 264 5.83 -8.36 8.34
C VAL A 264 6.32 -9.51 9.22
N ILE A 265 7.34 -10.25 8.77
CA ILE A 265 7.91 -11.38 9.49
C ILE A 265 8.53 -10.93 10.82
N ALA A 266 9.34 -9.86 10.81
CA ALA A 266 10.02 -9.35 12.01
C ALA A 266 9.04 -8.94 13.13
N ASN A 267 7.83 -8.50 12.77
CA ASN A 267 6.82 -8.09 13.75
C ASN A 267 6.02 -9.26 14.36
N ILE A 268 6.11 -10.47 13.81
CA ILE A 268 5.47 -11.68 14.36
C ILE A 268 6.47 -12.72 14.87
N HIS A 269 7.73 -12.62 14.45
CA HIS A 269 8.80 -13.54 14.77
C HIS A 269 10.02 -12.74 15.25
N SER A 270 10.12 -12.55 16.58
CA SER A 270 11.11 -11.64 17.19
C SER A 270 12.57 -12.04 16.95
N SER A 271 12.85 -13.32 16.69
CA SER A 271 14.20 -13.82 16.34
C SER A 271 14.55 -13.66 14.86
N PHE A 272 13.63 -13.21 14.01
CA PHE A 272 13.92 -12.98 12.60
C PHE A 272 14.77 -11.71 12.44
N ALA A 273 16.00 -11.88 11.95
CA ALA A 273 16.88 -10.77 11.60
C ALA A 273 16.60 -10.30 10.17
N VAL A 274 16.18 -9.04 10.04
CA VAL A 274 15.99 -8.42 8.72
C VAL A 274 17.34 -8.29 8.01
N PRO A 275 17.49 -8.77 6.76
CA PRO A 275 18.72 -8.60 5.98
C PRO A 275 19.16 -7.14 5.89
N GLU A 276 20.45 -6.87 6.06
CA GLU A 276 21.00 -5.50 6.12
C GLU A 276 20.72 -4.69 4.85
N ASP A 277 20.85 -5.32 3.68
CA ASP A 277 20.46 -4.76 2.37
C ASP A 277 19.02 -4.20 2.38
N LEU A 278 18.09 -4.89 3.08
CA LEU A 278 16.69 -4.48 3.13
C LEU A 278 16.43 -3.32 4.09
N LEU A 279 17.27 -3.14 5.12
CA LEU A 279 17.14 -2.00 6.04
C LEU A 279 17.37 -0.66 5.33
N THR A 280 18.24 -0.65 4.32
CA THR A 280 18.57 0.52 3.51
C THR A 280 17.76 0.61 2.21
N ALA A 281 17.12 -0.47 1.77
CA ALA A 281 16.30 -0.50 0.57
C ALA A 281 15.17 0.53 0.61
N LYS A 282 14.94 1.23 -0.51
CA LYS A 282 13.85 2.20 -0.63
C LYS A 282 12.51 1.52 -0.35
N ARG A 283 11.65 2.15 0.45
CA ARG A 283 10.30 1.63 0.72
C ARG A 283 9.39 1.77 -0.51
N ILE A 284 8.42 0.87 -0.64
CA ILE A 284 7.37 0.95 -1.66
C ILE A 284 6.32 1.99 -1.27
N MET A 285 5.78 2.69 -2.27
CA MET A 285 4.69 3.63 -2.09
C MET A 285 3.35 2.89 -2.15
N PRO A 286 2.36 3.24 -1.31
CA PRO A 286 1.03 2.66 -1.40
C PRO A 286 0.37 2.88 -2.76
N VAL A 287 -0.32 1.87 -3.28
CA VAL A 287 -1.12 1.95 -4.51
C VAL A 287 -2.59 1.65 -4.15
N PRO A 288 -3.54 2.57 -4.37
CA PRO A 288 -4.96 2.29 -4.15
C PRO A 288 -5.42 1.06 -4.93
N GLN A 289 -6.18 0.16 -4.29
CA GLN A 289 -6.78 -0.95 -5.01
C GLN A 289 -7.82 -0.43 -6.02
N TRP A 290 -7.69 -0.90 -7.26
CA TRP A 290 -8.52 -0.44 -8.37
C TRP A 290 -9.93 -1.01 -8.31
N THR A 291 -10.90 -0.26 -8.82
CA THR A 291 -12.23 -0.79 -9.13
C THR A 291 -12.19 -1.63 -10.40
N LYS A 292 -13.29 -2.33 -10.69
CA LYS A 292 -13.41 -3.12 -11.91
C LYS A 292 -13.34 -2.23 -13.15
N GLU A 293 -14.01 -1.08 -13.11
CA GLU A 293 -14.08 -0.10 -14.18
C GLU A 293 -12.70 0.54 -14.43
N GLU A 294 -11.97 0.87 -13.36
CA GLU A 294 -10.59 1.37 -13.44
C GLU A 294 -9.67 0.32 -14.11
N ALA A 295 -9.79 -0.95 -13.74
CA ALA A 295 -9.04 -2.04 -14.37
C ALA A 295 -9.38 -2.23 -15.86
N GLU A 296 -10.66 -2.10 -16.23
CA GLU A 296 -11.10 -2.15 -17.63
C GLU A 296 -10.56 -0.97 -18.45
N GLU A 297 -10.52 0.24 -17.88
CA GLU A 297 -9.90 1.41 -18.51
C GLU A 297 -8.38 1.21 -18.65
N MET A 298 -7.70 0.77 -17.60
CA MET A 298 -6.27 0.43 -17.64
C MET A 298 -5.94 -0.59 -18.74
N SER A 299 -6.83 -1.57 -18.96
CA SER A 299 -6.70 -2.55 -20.04
C SER A 299 -6.80 -1.91 -21.42
N ARG A 300 -7.77 -1.03 -21.65
CA ARG A 300 -7.94 -0.27 -22.91
C ARG A 300 -6.72 0.60 -23.22
N GLU A 301 -6.18 1.26 -22.19
CA GLU A 301 -5.00 2.13 -22.30
C GLU A 301 -3.66 1.38 -22.35
N ARG A 302 -3.67 0.04 -22.27
CA ARG A 302 -2.45 -0.78 -22.19
C ARG A 302 -1.52 -0.34 -21.06
N TYR A 303 -2.12 -0.05 -19.90
CA TYR A 303 -1.42 0.48 -18.72
C TYR A 303 -0.25 -0.40 -18.27
N ARG A 304 -0.45 -1.73 -18.13
CA ARG A 304 0.61 -2.70 -17.83
C ARG A 304 1.73 -2.63 -18.84
N GLU A 305 1.41 -2.69 -20.14
CA GLU A 305 2.42 -2.66 -21.19
C GLU A 305 3.27 -1.39 -21.17
N ARG A 306 2.67 -0.23 -20.88
CA ARG A 306 3.38 1.06 -20.76
C ARG A 306 4.41 1.05 -19.64
N TYR A 307 4.04 0.63 -18.43
CA TYR A 307 5.00 0.66 -17.32
C TYR A 307 5.96 -0.54 -17.33
N LEU A 308 5.58 -1.65 -17.95
CA LEU A 308 6.46 -2.81 -18.15
C LEU A 308 7.46 -2.59 -19.31
N ASP A 309 7.24 -1.57 -20.14
CA ASP A 309 7.98 -1.29 -21.38
C ASP A 309 7.97 -2.48 -22.35
N ILE A 310 6.77 -3.02 -22.61
CA ILE A 310 6.56 -4.15 -23.53
C ILE A 310 5.54 -3.82 -24.61
N THR A 311 5.65 -4.48 -25.75
CA THR A 311 4.65 -4.36 -26.83
C THR A 311 3.57 -5.44 -26.78
N SER A 312 3.85 -6.56 -26.12
CA SER A 312 2.95 -7.72 -25.98
C SER A 312 3.39 -8.64 -24.84
N PHE A 313 2.48 -9.47 -24.33
CA PHE A 313 2.71 -10.47 -23.28
C PHE A 313 3.20 -11.82 -23.81
N GLY A 314 3.58 -11.91 -25.09
CA GLY A 314 4.07 -13.15 -25.71
C GLY A 314 2.98 -14.20 -25.98
N VAL A 315 3.38 -15.46 -26.19
CA VAL A 315 2.48 -16.58 -26.51
C VAL A 315 1.79 -17.06 -25.24
N VAL A 316 0.46 -17.19 -25.30
CA VAL A 316 -0.35 -17.72 -24.21
C VAL A 316 -0.49 -19.23 -24.40
N ALA A 317 0.07 -20.02 -23.49
CA ALA A 317 -0.17 -21.46 -23.41
C ALA A 317 -1.48 -21.74 -22.65
N ASP A 318 -2.12 -22.87 -22.94
CA ASP A 318 -3.37 -23.27 -22.30
C ASP A 318 -3.15 -23.65 -20.82
N ASN A 319 -4.16 -23.37 -19.99
CA ASN A 319 -4.14 -23.75 -18.57
C ASN A 319 -4.17 -25.27 -18.42
N LEU A 320 -3.45 -25.78 -17.42
CA LEU A 320 -3.51 -27.19 -17.02
C LEU A 320 -4.54 -27.35 -15.91
N GLN A 321 -5.27 -28.46 -15.92
CA GLN A 321 -6.17 -28.80 -14.82
C GLN A 321 -5.39 -29.64 -13.79
N ILE A 322 -5.27 -29.15 -12.56
CA ILE A 322 -4.79 -29.97 -11.44
C ILE A 322 -5.93 -30.90 -11.03
N VAL A 323 -5.66 -32.21 -11.05
CA VAL A 323 -6.48 -33.20 -10.36
C VAL A 323 -5.65 -33.70 -9.19
N ALA A 324 -6.04 -33.30 -7.98
CA ALA A 324 -5.37 -33.70 -6.75
C ALA A 324 -6.40 -34.16 -5.73
N ASN A 325 -6.06 -35.23 -5.01
CA ASN A 325 -6.86 -35.73 -3.90
C ASN A 325 -6.37 -35.09 -2.60
N GLU A 326 -7.27 -34.95 -1.64
CA GLU A 326 -6.90 -34.47 -0.31
C GLU A 326 -6.08 -35.52 0.44
N SER A 327 -5.07 -35.08 1.19
CA SER A 327 -4.31 -35.95 2.09
C SER A 327 -5.12 -36.26 3.36
N GLU A 328 -4.86 -37.38 4.05
CA GLU A 328 -5.54 -37.69 5.31
C GLU A 328 -5.43 -36.54 6.33
N GLN A 329 -4.23 -35.99 6.51
CA GLN A 329 -4.01 -34.82 7.36
C GLN A 329 -4.79 -33.60 6.88
N GLY A 330 -4.86 -33.38 5.56
CA GLY A 330 -5.62 -32.30 4.97
C GLY A 330 -7.12 -32.42 5.21
N ILE A 331 -7.67 -33.64 5.23
CA ILE A 331 -9.08 -33.91 5.59
C ILE A 331 -9.31 -33.57 7.06
N GLU A 332 -8.45 -34.04 7.96
CA GLU A 332 -8.55 -33.75 9.40
C GLU A 332 -8.52 -32.24 9.69
N VAL A 333 -7.65 -31.50 8.99
CA VAL A 333 -7.58 -30.04 9.11
C VAL A 333 -8.88 -29.37 8.67
N GLU A 334 -9.49 -29.78 7.54
CA GLU A 334 -10.74 -29.17 7.06
C GLU A 334 -11.93 -29.41 8.00
N GLU A 335 -11.92 -30.47 8.81
CA GLU A 335 -12.93 -30.69 9.84
C GLU A 335 -12.78 -29.73 11.05
N ILE A 336 -11.60 -29.13 11.23
CA ILE A 336 -11.30 -28.16 12.30
C ILE A 336 -11.47 -26.72 11.80
N VAL A 337 -11.23 -26.46 10.52
CA VAL A 337 -11.31 -25.12 9.92
C VAL A 337 -12.71 -24.53 10.10
N ILE A 338 -12.74 -23.29 10.58
CA ILE A 338 -13.97 -22.49 10.68
C ILE A 338 -13.87 -21.37 9.66
N ASP A 339 -14.50 -21.57 8.50
CA ASP A 339 -14.54 -20.57 7.44
C ASP A 339 -15.37 -19.34 7.84
N GLU A 340 -14.94 -18.18 7.36
CA GLU A 340 -15.75 -16.97 7.47
C GLU A 340 -16.96 -17.04 6.55
N THR A 341 -18.05 -16.39 6.94
CA THR A 341 -19.24 -16.32 6.09
C THR A 341 -18.87 -15.72 4.73
N PRO A 342 -19.15 -16.42 3.61
CA PRO A 342 -18.79 -15.94 2.29
C PRO A 342 -19.41 -14.56 2.03
N VAL A 343 -18.58 -13.63 1.57
CA VAL A 343 -19.06 -12.31 1.18
C VAL A 343 -19.57 -12.40 -0.25
N ILE A 344 -20.85 -12.09 -0.44
CA ILE A 344 -21.45 -11.93 -1.76
C ILE A 344 -21.12 -10.51 -2.23
N ILE A 345 -20.30 -10.41 -3.27
CA ILE A 345 -19.95 -9.12 -3.88
C ILE A 345 -21.12 -8.72 -4.80
N PRO A 346 -21.87 -7.64 -4.51
CA PRO A 346 -22.92 -7.17 -5.39
C PRO A 346 -22.30 -6.69 -6.72
N ALA A 347 -22.93 -6.99 -7.84
CA ALA A 347 -22.56 -6.39 -9.11
C ALA A 347 -22.89 -4.89 -9.06
N ALA A 348 -21.84 -4.05 -9.04
CA ALA A 348 -21.83 -2.59 -9.20
C ALA A 348 -23.06 -1.85 -8.63
N ALA A 349 -22.95 -1.34 -7.40
CA ALA A 349 -23.86 -0.29 -6.95
C ALA A 349 -23.30 1.06 -7.42
N GLU A 350 -23.98 1.71 -8.37
CA GLU A 350 -23.80 3.14 -8.59
C GLU A 350 -24.16 3.87 -7.28
N GLU A 351 -23.20 4.61 -6.72
CA GLU A 351 -23.40 5.36 -5.48
C GLU A 351 -24.40 6.51 -5.71
N THR A 352 -25.67 6.27 -5.42
CA THR A 352 -26.71 7.32 -5.35
C THR A 352 -26.79 7.87 -3.93
N VAL A 353 -27.34 9.08 -3.74
CA VAL A 353 -27.61 9.66 -2.41
C VAL A 353 -28.41 8.70 -1.50
N ASP A 354 -29.27 7.87 -2.11
CA ASP A 354 -30.06 6.85 -1.40
C ASP A 354 -29.17 5.76 -0.78
N SER A 355 -28.07 5.38 -1.45
CA SER A 355 -27.09 4.43 -0.92
C SER A 355 -26.35 4.95 0.31
N THR A 356 -25.97 6.24 0.31
CA THR A 356 -25.31 6.89 1.46
C THR A 356 -26.23 6.94 2.67
N ASN A 357 -27.49 7.31 2.46
CA ASN A 357 -28.49 7.33 3.53
C ASN A 357 -28.68 5.94 4.15
N SER A 358 -28.79 4.89 3.33
CA SER A 358 -28.90 3.50 3.81
C SER A 358 -27.68 3.08 4.65
N ILE A 359 -26.47 3.46 4.23
CA ILE A 359 -25.22 3.21 4.96
C ILE A 359 -25.22 3.91 6.33
N LEU A 360 -25.59 5.20 6.36
CA LEU A 360 -25.67 5.98 7.60
C LEU A 360 -26.73 5.43 8.56
N GLN A 361 -27.92 5.07 8.06
CA GLN A 361 -28.96 4.42 8.87
C GLN A 361 -28.46 3.11 9.49
N THR A 362 -27.82 2.27 8.67
CA THR A 362 -27.27 0.99 9.11
C THR A 362 -26.19 1.18 10.17
N ALA A 363 -25.31 2.16 9.99
CA ALA A 363 -24.25 2.48 10.93
C ALA A 363 -24.81 2.94 12.28
N ILE A 364 -25.78 3.86 12.30
CA ILE A 364 -26.42 4.33 13.53
C ILE A 364 -27.11 3.18 14.26
N ARG A 365 -27.93 2.40 13.55
CA ARG A 365 -28.67 1.26 14.12
C ARG A 365 -27.74 0.26 14.80
N ASN A 366 -26.60 -0.04 14.17
CA ASN A 366 -25.63 -1.01 14.67
C ASN A 366 -24.55 -0.39 15.57
N LYS A 367 -24.63 0.92 15.88
CA LYS A 367 -23.61 1.67 16.64
C LYS A 367 -22.19 1.56 16.05
N HIS A 368 -22.12 1.42 14.73
CA HIS A 368 -20.88 1.36 13.97
C HIS A 368 -20.35 2.77 13.63
N PHE A 369 -19.15 2.79 13.05
CA PHE A 369 -18.47 3.97 12.54
C PHE A 369 -18.62 4.05 11.03
N VAL A 370 -18.37 5.22 10.46
CA VAL A 370 -18.35 5.41 9.01
C VAL A 370 -17.08 6.17 8.65
N SER A 371 -16.26 5.59 7.78
CA SER A 371 -15.20 6.32 7.09
C SER A 371 -15.72 6.82 5.74
N PHE A 372 -15.33 8.01 5.33
CA PHE A 372 -15.70 8.58 4.04
C PHE A 372 -14.72 9.67 3.61
N ILE A 373 -14.80 10.05 2.33
CA ILE A 373 -14.07 11.20 1.79
C ILE A 373 -14.99 12.42 1.82
N TYR A 374 -14.47 13.54 2.36
CA TYR A 374 -15.15 14.83 2.42
C TYR A 374 -14.20 15.92 1.92
N ASN A 375 -14.58 16.63 0.86
CA ASN A 375 -13.74 17.65 0.20
C ASN A 375 -12.30 17.15 -0.08
N GLY A 376 -12.18 15.91 -0.58
CA GLY A 376 -10.89 15.29 -0.91
C GLY A 376 -10.08 14.75 0.28
N THR A 377 -10.57 14.90 1.52
CA THR A 377 -9.88 14.41 2.73
C THR A 377 -10.64 13.25 3.35
N ARG A 378 -9.96 12.16 3.72
CA ARG A 378 -10.57 11.04 4.45
C ARG A 378 -10.88 11.43 5.89
N THR A 379 -12.01 10.98 6.41
CA THR A 379 -12.40 11.14 7.81
C THR A 379 -13.12 9.89 8.29
N ILE A 380 -13.02 9.61 9.60
CA ILE A 380 -13.84 8.61 10.27
C ILE A 380 -14.65 9.26 11.38
N VAL A 381 -15.92 8.88 11.45
CA VAL A 381 -16.88 9.44 12.38
C VAL A 381 -17.69 8.34 13.06
N LYS A 382 -18.23 8.67 14.23
CA LYS A 382 -19.34 7.93 14.84
C LYS A 382 -20.64 8.69 14.57
N PRO A 383 -21.49 8.22 13.64
CA PRO A 383 -22.79 8.85 13.38
C PRO A 383 -23.66 8.89 14.64
N ILE A 384 -24.33 10.01 14.86
CA ILE A 384 -25.29 10.21 15.97
C ILE A 384 -26.70 10.30 15.40
N SER A 385 -26.89 11.17 14.41
CA SER A 385 -28.14 11.34 13.66
C SER A 385 -27.84 11.94 12.29
N PHE A 386 -28.76 11.80 11.34
CA PHE A 386 -28.62 12.45 10.04
C PHE A 386 -30.00 12.75 9.45
N ASN A 387 -30.04 13.69 8.51
CA ASN A 387 -31.16 13.93 7.60
C ASN A 387 -30.62 14.00 6.16
N ASN A 388 -31.47 14.36 5.19
CA ASN A 388 -31.05 14.39 3.78
C ASN A 388 -29.98 15.45 3.47
N GLU A 389 -29.77 16.43 4.34
CA GLU A 389 -28.81 17.53 4.13
C GLU A 389 -27.54 17.36 4.95
N ALA A 390 -27.65 16.91 6.21
CA ALA A 390 -26.59 16.94 7.19
C ALA A 390 -26.51 15.66 8.04
N LEU A 391 -25.28 15.25 8.31
CA LEU A 391 -24.89 14.20 9.25
C LEU A 391 -24.30 14.83 10.51
N ASN A 392 -24.90 14.53 11.67
CA ASN A 392 -24.41 14.88 12.99
C ASN A 392 -23.64 13.70 13.56
N CYS A 393 -22.39 13.92 13.96
CA CYS A 393 -21.50 12.83 14.33
C CYS A 393 -20.34 13.29 15.21
N TYR A 394 -19.69 12.35 15.90
CA TYR A 394 -18.39 12.61 16.53
C TYR A 394 -17.26 12.34 15.53
N CYS A 395 -16.45 13.34 15.23
CA CYS A 395 -15.33 13.25 14.29
C CYS A 395 -14.03 12.88 15.02
N TYR A 396 -13.41 11.77 14.63
CA TYR A 396 -12.17 11.27 15.26
C TYR A 396 -10.91 12.03 14.83
N ILE A 397 -10.96 12.78 13.73
CA ILE A 397 -9.85 13.66 13.32
C ILE A 397 -9.84 14.94 14.16
N LYS A 398 -11.00 15.57 14.36
CA LYS A 398 -11.10 16.81 15.16
C LYS A 398 -11.36 16.56 16.65
N ASN A 399 -11.68 15.32 17.03
CA ASN A 399 -11.99 14.90 18.40
C ASN A 399 -13.15 15.68 19.03
N CYS A 400 -14.16 16.02 18.22
CA CYS A 400 -15.36 16.76 18.64
C CYS A 400 -16.58 16.39 17.79
N GLU A 401 -17.76 16.78 18.25
CA GLU A 401 -18.97 16.70 17.44
C GLU A 401 -18.91 17.67 16.25
N ARG A 402 -19.31 17.18 15.07
CA ARG A 402 -19.29 17.93 13.81
C ARG A 402 -20.50 17.58 12.96
N HIS A 403 -20.78 18.50 12.04
CA HIS A 403 -21.82 18.39 11.04
C HIS A 403 -21.16 18.28 9.68
N PHE A 404 -21.56 17.31 8.86
CA PHE A 404 -21.11 17.14 7.49
C PHE A 404 -22.30 17.19 6.55
N SER A 405 -22.17 17.90 5.43
CA SER A 405 -23.21 17.86 4.41
C SER A 405 -23.21 16.51 3.70
N VAL A 406 -24.35 15.81 3.70
CA VAL A 406 -24.47 14.43 3.18
C VAL A 406 -24.15 14.39 1.69
N VAL A 407 -24.51 15.42 0.93
CA VAL A 407 -24.24 15.48 -0.53
C VAL A 407 -22.75 15.56 -0.89
N ASN A 408 -21.89 15.95 0.06
CA ASN A 408 -20.44 16.04 -0.14
C ASN A 408 -19.71 14.81 0.42
N ILE A 409 -20.44 13.83 0.96
CA ILE A 409 -19.88 12.56 1.42
C ILE A 409 -19.73 11.67 0.19
N THR A 410 -18.53 11.12 0.01
CA THR A 410 -18.22 10.19 -1.09
C THR A 410 -17.57 8.93 -0.54
N ASN A 411 -17.87 7.78 -1.15
CA ASN A 411 -17.35 6.46 -0.74
C ASN A 411 -17.53 6.19 0.77
N PRO A 412 -18.76 6.26 1.32
CA PRO A 412 -19.01 5.97 2.73
C PRO A 412 -18.90 4.47 3.03
N ILE A 413 -18.14 4.11 4.07
CA ILE A 413 -17.85 2.72 4.42
C ILE A 413 -18.05 2.49 5.90
N ILE A 414 -18.89 1.52 6.23
CA ILE A 414 -19.16 1.11 7.61
C ILE A 414 -17.93 0.41 8.19
N LYS A 415 -17.46 0.89 9.34
CA LYS A 415 -16.40 0.25 10.13
C LYS A 415 -16.94 -0.18 11.48
N ARG A 416 -16.52 -1.36 11.96
CA ARG A 416 -16.90 -1.86 13.31
C ARG A 416 -16.18 -1.13 14.44
N ARG A 417 -14.99 -0.58 14.15
CA ARG A 417 -14.13 0.16 15.08
C ARG A 417 -13.51 1.36 14.35
N PRO A 418 -13.09 2.42 15.06
CA PRO A 418 -12.48 3.59 14.43
C PRO A 418 -10.97 3.45 14.21
N PHE A 419 -10.37 2.36 14.73
CA PHE A 419 -8.93 2.15 14.77
C PHE A 419 -8.55 0.80 14.16
N THR A 420 -7.48 0.76 13.37
CA THR A 420 -6.86 -0.51 12.95
C THR A 420 -5.99 -1.08 14.06
N LEU A 421 -5.30 -0.20 14.79
CA LEU A 421 -4.47 -0.52 15.94
C LEU A 421 -4.75 0.45 17.09
N GLU A 422 -4.78 -0.07 18.31
CA GLU A 422 -4.88 0.71 19.56
C GLU A 422 -3.95 0.11 20.61
N ALA A 423 -3.22 0.96 21.32
CA ALA A 423 -2.36 0.59 22.45
C ALA A 423 -2.60 1.57 23.62
N THR A 424 -2.96 1.00 24.78
CA THR A 424 -3.30 1.75 25.99
C THR A 424 -2.89 0.97 27.24
N GLY A 425 -2.79 1.66 28.37
CA GLY A 425 -2.57 1.05 29.69
C GLY A 425 -1.26 0.25 29.79
N PRO A 426 -1.25 -0.95 30.40
CA PRO A 426 -0.02 -1.73 30.63
C PRO A 426 0.65 -2.23 29.34
N ASN A 427 -0.05 -2.18 28.20
CA ASN A 427 0.49 -2.56 26.89
C ASN A 427 1.20 -1.39 26.17
N LEU A 428 1.24 -0.21 26.79
CA LEU A 428 1.86 0.99 26.23
C LEU A 428 3.27 1.19 26.79
N GLY A 429 4.23 0.47 26.23
CA GLY A 429 5.66 0.71 26.43
C GLY A 429 6.25 1.63 25.35
N LEU A 430 7.44 2.20 25.62
CA LEU A 430 8.14 3.05 24.65
C LEU A 430 8.36 2.33 23.31
N ASP A 431 8.80 1.08 23.34
CA ASP A 431 9.00 0.25 22.14
C ASP A 431 7.71 0.10 21.32
N ARG A 432 6.56 -0.01 22.01
CA ARG A 432 5.27 -0.11 21.33
C ARG A 432 4.89 1.22 20.67
N ILE A 433 5.13 2.34 21.35
CA ILE A 433 4.92 3.68 20.77
C ILE A 433 5.79 3.86 19.53
N VAL A 434 7.08 3.54 19.63
CA VAL A 434 8.04 3.60 18.51
C VAL A 434 7.56 2.75 17.34
N SER A 435 7.14 1.51 17.59
CA SER A 435 6.58 0.61 16.57
C SER A 435 5.34 1.20 15.87
N VAL A 436 4.38 1.73 16.63
CA VAL A 436 3.16 2.36 16.09
C VAL A 436 3.47 3.61 15.28
N VAL A 437 4.37 4.45 15.78
CA VAL A 437 4.83 5.67 15.10
C VAL A 437 5.52 5.32 13.80
N ASN A 438 6.50 4.41 13.82
CA ASN A 438 7.22 3.98 12.61
C ASN A 438 6.26 3.43 11.56
N THR A 439 5.24 2.69 11.99
CA THR A 439 4.17 2.20 11.12
C THR A 439 3.35 3.34 10.52
N ALA A 440 2.97 4.33 11.33
CA ALA A 440 2.22 5.47 10.84
C ALA A 440 3.03 6.35 9.89
N ILE A 441 4.34 6.52 10.13
CA ILE A 441 5.27 7.17 9.20
C ILE A 441 5.31 6.38 7.88
N GLN A 442 5.55 5.07 7.97
CA GLN A 442 5.70 4.15 6.84
C GLN A 442 4.47 4.10 5.93
N TYR A 443 3.27 4.11 6.49
CA TYR A 443 2.03 3.99 5.74
C TYR A 443 1.19 5.28 5.72
N HIS A 444 1.82 6.42 6.04
CA HIS A 444 1.20 7.74 6.09
C HIS A 444 -0.13 7.77 6.84
N LYS A 445 -0.19 7.06 7.97
CA LYS A 445 -1.42 6.90 8.75
C LYS A 445 -1.65 8.09 9.68
N PHE A 446 -2.91 8.25 10.06
CA PHE A 446 -3.31 9.19 11.09
C PHE A 446 -3.18 8.52 12.45
N ILE A 447 -2.46 9.15 13.36
CA ILE A 447 -2.35 8.71 14.75
C ILE A 447 -3.31 9.53 15.59
N ARG A 448 -4.16 8.86 16.38
CA ARG A 448 -4.91 9.48 17.47
C ARG A 448 -4.23 9.11 18.78
N MET A 449 -3.95 10.10 19.62
CA MET A 449 -3.25 9.89 20.89
C MET A 449 -3.81 10.75 22.02
N ARG A 450 -3.68 10.26 23.25
CA ARG A 450 -3.81 11.06 24.47
C ARG A 450 -2.42 11.58 24.82
N TYR A 451 -2.26 12.90 24.84
CA TYR A 451 -0.97 13.55 25.00
C TYR A 451 -0.99 14.57 26.14
N THR A 452 -0.01 14.46 27.03
CA THR A 452 0.18 15.40 28.14
C THR A 452 1.25 16.42 27.78
N ARG A 453 0.81 17.65 27.52
CA ARG A 453 1.72 18.78 27.33
C ARG A 453 2.20 19.25 28.71
N ALA A 454 3.51 19.34 28.91
CA ALA A 454 4.08 19.85 30.15
C ALA A 454 3.73 21.33 30.38
N ALA A 455 3.72 21.74 31.64
CA ALA A 455 3.66 23.14 32.02
C ALA A 455 4.98 23.85 31.66
N TRP A 456 4.92 25.13 31.35
CA TRP A 456 6.11 25.98 31.22
C TRP A 456 5.79 27.42 31.62
N THR A 457 6.83 28.20 31.87
CA THR A 457 6.72 29.63 32.16
C THR A 457 7.49 30.39 31.10
N SER A 458 6.80 31.26 30.37
CA SER A 458 7.43 32.24 29.48
C SER A 458 7.59 33.56 30.20
N ARG A 459 8.73 34.22 29.98
CA ARG A 459 8.99 35.57 30.46
C ARG A 459 9.19 36.45 29.25
N THR A 460 8.29 37.39 29.02
CA THR A 460 8.39 38.39 27.96
C THR A 460 8.68 39.73 28.60
N PHE A 461 9.54 40.52 27.96
CA PHE A 461 9.84 41.87 28.41
C PHE A 461 8.99 42.83 27.58
N ASP A 462 8.15 43.62 28.25
CA ASP A 462 7.41 44.67 27.58
C ASP A 462 8.36 45.86 27.36
N ASN A 463 8.69 46.11 26.09
CA ASN A 463 9.62 47.18 25.71
C ASN A 463 9.05 48.59 25.92
N GLU A 464 7.73 48.74 26.07
CA GLU A 464 7.08 50.05 26.29
C GLU A 464 6.95 50.39 27.78
N THR A 465 6.65 49.39 28.62
CA THR A 465 6.44 49.60 30.07
C THR A 465 7.65 49.24 30.93
N GLY A 466 8.60 48.46 30.40
CA GLY A 466 9.77 47.96 31.11
C GLY A 466 9.46 46.82 32.09
N GLU A 467 8.24 46.28 32.07
CA GLU A 467 7.82 45.20 32.96
C GLU A 467 8.13 43.81 32.39
N VAL A 468 8.45 42.87 33.29
CA VAL A 468 8.59 41.45 32.94
C VAL A 468 7.21 40.80 33.06
N ILE A 469 6.61 40.48 31.93
CA ILE A 469 5.36 39.71 31.85
C ILE A 469 5.74 38.23 32.03
N VAL A 470 5.16 37.60 33.05
CA VAL A 470 5.35 36.18 33.34
C VAL A 470 4.07 35.44 32.98
N ASP A 471 4.10 34.70 31.88
CA ASP A 471 3.01 33.86 31.44
C ASP A 471 3.25 32.42 31.90
N ILE A 472 2.38 31.93 32.79
CA ILE A 472 2.40 30.55 33.26
C ILE A 472 1.42 29.75 32.42
N THR A 473 1.95 28.73 31.76
CA THR A 473 1.16 27.78 31.00
C THR A 473 1.10 26.46 31.76
N GLU A 474 -0.10 26.07 32.20
CA GLU A 474 -0.29 24.82 32.95
C GLU A 474 -0.19 23.56 32.06
N ALA A 475 0.03 22.41 32.69
CA ALA A 475 0.01 21.14 31.98
C ALA A 475 -1.40 20.86 31.44
N GLU A 476 -1.50 20.40 30.19
CA GLU A 476 -2.79 20.09 29.56
C GLU A 476 -2.71 18.66 29.01
N GLU A 477 -3.58 17.78 29.51
CA GLU A 477 -3.87 16.52 28.84
C GLU A 477 -4.92 16.76 27.74
N SER A 478 -4.66 16.23 26.55
CA SER A 478 -5.58 16.40 25.43
C SER A 478 -5.52 15.23 24.47
N THR A 479 -6.67 14.87 23.90
CA THR A 479 -6.74 14.00 22.74
C THR A 479 -6.35 14.77 21.48
N ARG A 480 -5.44 14.22 20.69
CA ARG A 480 -4.93 14.81 19.45
C ARG A 480 -4.95 13.78 18.34
N THR A 481 -5.29 14.23 17.14
CA THR A 481 -5.08 13.43 15.93
C THR A 481 -4.02 14.12 15.08
N ILE A 482 -3.00 13.38 14.69
CA ILE A 482 -1.86 13.86 13.92
C ILE A 482 -1.71 13.05 12.64
N ASN A 483 -1.18 13.68 11.60
CA ASN A 483 -0.84 13.07 10.31
C ASN A 483 0.44 13.70 9.75
N ASN A 484 0.94 13.15 8.65
CA ASN A 484 2.25 13.53 8.09
C ASN A 484 3.36 13.39 9.14
N VAL A 485 3.30 12.31 9.92
CA VAL A 485 4.24 12.00 11.00
C VAL A 485 5.60 11.70 10.39
N GLN A 486 6.65 12.27 10.98
CA GLN A 486 8.06 12.06 10.63
C GLN A 486 8.89 12.07 11.92
N LEU A 487 10.05 11.39 11.94
CA LEU A 487 10.99 11.48 13.06
C LEU A 487 11.60 12.88 13.10
N ALA A 488 11.69 13.50 14.27
CA ALA A 488 12.18 14.87 14.39
C ALA A 488 13.63 15.02 13.88
N LEU A 489 14.47 14.01 14.13
CA LEU A 489 15.87 13.97 13.69
C LEU A 489 16.04 13.95 12.17
N GLU A 490 15.04 13.52 11.41
CA GLU A 490 15.12 13.42 9.95
C GLU A 490 14.78 14.73 9.24
N ILE A 491 14.10 15.66 9.93
CA ILE A 491 13.48 16.83 9.29
C ILE A 491 13.88 18.19 9.87
N LEU A 492 14.31 18.24 11.14
CA LEU A 492 14.69 19.48 11.79
C LEU A 492 16.19 19.72 11.59
N ASP A 493 16.58 20.98 11.44
CA ASP A 493 17.98 21.34 11.33
C ASP A 493 18.73 21.15 12.67
N GLU A 494 20.06 21.09 12.62
CA GLU A 494 20.88 20.88 13.82
C GLU A 494 20.69 21.98 14.87
N GLU A 495 20.37 23.20 14.45
CA GLU A 495 20.17 24.34 15.36
C GLU A 495 18.89 24.15 16.18
N GLN A 496 17.79 23.75 15.53
CA GLN A 496 16.52 23.43 16.16
C GLN A 496 16.65 22.20 17.08
N LEU A 497 17.33 21.15 16.64
CA LEU A 497 17.54 19.95 17.46
C LEU A 497 18.31 20.29 18.75
N ARG A 498 19.36 21.13 18.67
CA ARG A 498 20.15 21.57 19.83
C ARG A 498 19.38 22.54 20.71
N GLN A 499 18.66 23.50 20.13
CA GLN A 499 17.89 24.50 20.85
C GLN A 499 16.84 23.85 21.77
N TYR A 500 16.17 22.80 21.28
CA TYR A 500 15.09 22.12 22.00
C TYR A 500 15.51 20.78 22.64
N ASN A 501 16.80 20.41 22.54
CA ASN A 501 17.38 19.16 23.04
C ASN A 501 16.54 17.93 22.62
N LEU A 502 16.26 17.84 21.32
CA LEU A 502 15.46 16.78 20.72
C LEU A 502 16.31 15.55 20.41
N ASP A 503 15.75 14.37 20.65
CA ASP A 503 16.36 13.07 20.43
C ASP A 503 15.46 12.13 19.59
N GLU A 504 15.79 10.84 19.54
CA GLU A 504 15.06 9.81 18.81
C GLU A 504 13.63 9.54 19.34
N ASN A 505 13.28 10.05 20.54
CA ASN A 505 11.96 9.90 21.15
C ASN A 505 10.98 11.00 20.75
N TYR A 506 11.31 11.78 19.70
CA TYR A 506 10.47 12.86 19.20
C TYR A 506 10.01 12.62 17.77
N ILE A 507 8.73 12.92 17.56
CA ILE A 507 8.13 13.02 16.23
C ILE A 507 7.67 14.43 15.96
N THR A 508 7.68 14.79 14.69
CA THR A 508 7.03 15.99 14.20
C THR A 508 5.90 15.60 13.26
N ALA A 509 4.74 16.25 13.43
CA ALA A 509 3.54 15.94 12.66
C ALA A 509 2.60 17.14 12.59
N TYR A 510 1.68 17.14 11.62
CA TYR A 510 0.59 18.10 11.57
C TYR A 510 -0.47 17.75 12.62
N CYS A 511 -0.81 18.69 13.50
CA CYS A 511 -1.77 18.48 14.57
C CYS A 511 -3.16 19.00 14.20
N ASN A 512 -4.13 18.11 13.98
CA ASN A 512 -5.47 18.49 13.54
C ASN A 512 -6.28 19.31 14.55
N LYS A 513 -5.93 19.23 15.85
CA LYS A 513 -6.52 20.05 16.92
C LYS A 513 -5.99 21.50 16.89
N ARG A 514 -4.72 21.70 16.53
CA ARG A 514 -4.04 23.01 16.54
C ARG A 514 -3.90 23.64 15.16
N GLU A 515 -4.11 22.85 14.11
CA GLU A 515 -4.02 23.25 12.70
C GLU A 515 -2.62 23.74 12.30
N GLU A 516 -1.59 23.10 12.85
CA GLU A 516 -0.19 23.46 12.63
C GLU A 516 0.74 22.26 12.89
N GLN A 517 1.98 22.38 12.40
CA GLN A 517 3.03 21.39 12.65
C GLN A 517 3.55 21.51 14.09
N ARG A 518 3.66 20.38 14.79
CA ARG A 518 4.10 20.30 16.19
C ARG A 518 5.01 19.11 16.41
N THR A 519 5.85 19.20 17.43
CA THR A 519 6.72 18.12 17.89
C THR A 519 6.15 17.49 19.17
N PHE A 520 6.22 16.16 19.27
CA PHE A 520 5.67 15.36 20.35
C PHE A 520 6.71 14.39 20.87
N ARG A 521 6.78 14.24 22.20
CA ARG A 521 7.68 13.31 22.88
C ARG A 521 6.97 12.02 23.25
N PHE A 522 7.60 10.86 23.04
CA PHE A 522 6.93 9.56 23.22
C PHE A 522 6.48 9.27 24.64
N ASP A 523 7.30 9.57 25.65
CA ASP A 523 6.99 9.37 27.07
C ASP A 523 5.79 10.20 27.59
N ARG A 524 5.28 11.15 26.80
CA ARG A 524 4.11 11.98 27.11
C ARG A 524 2.81 11.46 26.44
N ILE A 525 2.90 10.33 25.75
CA ILE A 525 1.78 9.66 25.11
C ILE A 525 1.26 8.58 26.06
N SER A 526 0.01 8.72 26.51
CA SER A 526 -0.64 7.76 27.44
C SER A 526 -1.65 6.84 26.76
N GLU A 527 -2.02 7.14 25.52
CA GLU A 527 -2.80 6.27 24.62
C GLU A 527 -2.37 6.56 23.19
N ILE A 528 -2.26 5.54 22.33
CA ILE A 528 -1.95 5.72 20.91
C ILE A 528 -2.76 4.74 20.05
N ALA A 529 -3.32 5.24 18.95
CA ALA A 529 -4.09 4.45 18.01
C ALA A 529 -3.87 4.92 16.57
N ILE A 530 -3.96 4.01 15.61
CA ILE A 530 -3.97 4.31 14.18
C ILE A 530 -5.43 4.36 13.71
N LEU A 531 -5.86 5.48 13.13
CA LEU A 531 -7.21 5.62 12.59
C LEU A 531 -7.41 4.76 11.33
N ASP A 532 -8.61 4.18 11.22
CA ASP A 532 -9.04 3.37 10.08
C ASP A 532 -9.74 4.22 9.00
N LEU A 533 -8.95 5.04 8.28
CA LEU A 533 -9.43 6.06 7.33
C LEU A 533 -9.62 5.58 5.88
#